data_AF-A0A6B0XSA1-F1
#
_entry.id   AF-A0A6B0XSA1-F1
#
_cell.length_a   1.000
_cell.length_b   1.000
_cell.length_c   1.000
_cell.angle_alpha   90.00
_cell.angle_beta   90.00
_cell.angle_gamma   90.00
#
_symmetry.space_group_name_H-M   'P 1'
#
loop_
_entity.id
_entity.type
_entity.pdbx_description
1 polymer ?
#
loop_
_entity_poly.entity_id
_entity_poly.type
_entity_poly.pdbx_seq_one_letter_code
_entity_poly.pdbx_strand_id
1 'polypeptide(L)'
;MEKLVSLAKRRGFIFQSSEIYGGVGSVYDYGPLGIELKNRIQDLWWREMVYRHPNIVGLDAGILMNPEVWVASGHVGAFTDPLVECRSCHRRFRADDLPRLEAGEPEAQQCGVCGTTGQWTDPRQFNLMFKTFMGVVEDEASTVYLRPETAQGIFVNFRNVQESVRQKVPFGIAQVGKAFRNEITPGNFIFRTREFEQMEMQFFVAPGTEDEWFETWKERRMGWVETLGIRPERLRFHRHGPDELAHYCKDASDIQYRFPFGWQEFEGIHNRTDYDLGRHQEHSGKKLEYFDQPANRKYVPYVIETSAGLSRTLLVVLADAYDEEEIDGQQRVVLRLKPALAPFQAAVFPLVKKDGMPEISEKLAD
;
A
#
# COMPACT_ATOMS: atom_id res chain seq x y z
N MET A 1 -7.23 -13.41 -14.16
CA MET A 1 -6.19 -12.36 -14.03
C MET A 1 -5.63 -11.93 -15.40
N GLU A 2 -5.31 -12.87 -16.28
CA GLU A 2 -4.70 -12.62 -17.60
C GLU A 2 -5.41 -11.56 -18.46
N LYS A 3 -6.76 -11.61 -18.53
CA LYS A 3 -7.57 -10.63 -19.27
C LYS A 3 -7.32 -9.19 -18.81
N LEU A 4 -7.21 -8.96 -17.49
CA LEU A 4 -6.93 -7.64 -16.91
C LEU A 4 -5.50 -7.18 -17.21
N VAL A 5 -4.52 -8.08 -17.09
CA VAL A 5 -3.11 -7.78 -17.43
C VAL A 5 -2.99 -7.37 -18.91
N SER A 6 -3.64 -8.13 -19.79
CA SER A 6 -3.70 -7.85 -21.23
C SER A 6 -4.41 -6.52 -21.53
N LEU A 7 -5.52 -6.22 -20.86
CA LEU A 7 -6.21 -4.94 -21.00
C LEU A 7 -5.31 -3.79 -20.54
N ALA A 8 -4.71 -3.91 -19.35
CA ALA A 8 -3.89 -2.87 -18.74
C ALA A 8 -2.71 -2.49 -19.65
N LYS A 9 -2.04 -3.48 -20.24
CA LYS A 9 -0.97 -3.23 -21.21
C LYS A 9 -1.50 -2.61 -22.51
N ARG A 10 -2.52 -3.20 -23.13
CA ARG A 10 -3.02 -2.74 -24.44
C ARG A 10 -3.66 -1.36 -24.42
N ARG A 11 -4.20 -0.92 -23.28
CA ARG A 11 -4.87 0.38 -23.14
C ARG A 11 -4.01 1.43 -22.44
N GLY A 12 -2.78 1.10 -22.03
CA GLY A 12 -1.88 2.08 -21.43
C GLY A 12 -2.21 2.42 -19.98
N PHE A 13 -2.67 1.44 -19.20
CA PHE A 13 -2.77 1.57 -17.74
C PHE A 13 -1.43 1.24 -17.06
N ILE A 14 -0.89 0.05 -17.31
CA ILE A 14 0.27 -0.45 -16.58
C ILE A 14 1.20 -1.18 -17.55
N PHE A 15 2.49 -0.89 -17.44
CA PHE A 15 3.56 -1.51 -18.22
C PHE A 15 4.57 -2.18 -17.30
N GLN A 16 5.24 -3.21 -17.81
CA GLN A 16 6.38 -3.79 -17.13
C GLN A 16 7.51 -2.75 -17.13
N SER A 17 8.04 -2.39 -15.96
CA SER A 17 9.10 -1.39 -15.89
C SER A 17 10.35 -1.89 -16.62
N SER A 18 10.97 -1.02 -17.41
CA SER A 18 12.15 -1.33 -18.25
C SER A 18 11.92 -2.48 -19.24
N GLU A 19 10.72 -2.62 -19.81
CA GLU A 19 10.34 -3.75 -20.68
C GLU A 19 11.31 -4.00 -21.85
N ILE A 20 11.83 -2.94 -22.49
CA ILE A 20 12.77 -3.06 -23.61
C ILE A 20 14.13 -3.69 -23.21
N TYR A 21 14.44 -3.71 -21.92
CA TYR A 21 15.65 -4.33 -21.36
C TYR A 21 15.36 -5.72 -20.75
N GLY A 22 14.18 -6.30 -21.02
CA GLY A 22 13.74 -7.57 -20.43
C GLY A 22 12.93 -7.41 -19.14
N GLY A 23 12.72 -6.18 -18.68
CA GLY A 23 11.92 -5.86 -17.51
C GLY A 23 12.67 -5.99 -16.17
N VAL A 24 12.25 -5.20 -15.18
CA VAL A 24 12.67 -5.35 -13.79
C VAL A 24 11.58 -6.07 -13.01
N GLY A 25 11.89 -7.23 -12.44
CA GLY A 25 10.93 -8.06 -11.74
C GLY A 25 10.12 -7.28 -10.70
N SER A 26 8.81 -7.19 -10.94
CA SER A 26 7.83 -6.68 -9.94
C SER A 26 7.95 -5.20 -9.64
N VAL A 27 8.48 -4.48 -10.61
CA VAL A 27 8.45 -3.03 -10.72
C VAL A 27 7.66 -2.70 -11.99
N TYR A 28 6.73 -1.75 -11.89
CA TYR A 28 5.78 -1.46 -12.96
C TYR A 28 5.66 0.06 -13.16
N ASP A 29 5.44 0.46 -14.41
CA ASP A 29 5.24 1.85 -14.79
C ASP A 29 3.75 2.07 -15.07
N TYR A 30 3.22 3.22 -14.64
CA TYR A 30 1.83 3.62 -14.90
C TYR A 30 1.78 4.45 -16.20
N GLY A 31 1.08 3.93 -17.21
CA GLY A 31 0.91 4.59 -18.51
C GLY A 31 -0.12 5.72 -18.47
N PRO A 32 -0.46 6.32 -19.63
CA PRO A 32 -1.34 7.50 -19.69
C PRO A 32 -2.69 7.34 -18.99
N LEU A 33 -3.38 6.20 -19.15
CA LEU A 33 -4.65 5.96 -18.44
C LEU A 33 -4.43 5.57 -16.98
N GLY A 34 -3.30 4.92 -16.69
CA GLY A 34 -2.96 4.45 -15.35
C GLY A 34 -2.65 5.58 -14.40
N ILE A 35 -1.87 6.56 -14.85
CA ILE A 35 -1.51 7.72 -14.02
C ILE A 35 -2.75 8.57 -13.72
N GLU A 36 -3.63 8.78 -14.68
CA GLU A 36 -4.90 9.50 -14.45
C GLU A 36 -5.78 8.78 -13.42
N LEU A 37 -6.01 7.47 -13.59
CA LEU A 37 -6.81 6.70 -12.63
C LEU A 37 -6.17 6.73 -11.23
N LYS A 38 -4.85 6.54 -11.15
CA LYS A 38 -4.09 6.55 -9.90
C LYS A 38 -4.18 7.89 -9.18
N ASN A 39 -4.00 8.99 -9.90
CA ASN A 39 -4.14 10.35 -9.38
C ASN A 39 -5.57 10.60 -8.89
N ARG A 40 -6.60 10.17 -9.64
CA ARG A 40 -8.00 10.28 -9.21
C ARG A 40 -8.27 9.55 -7.90
N ILE A 41 -7.77 8.33 -7.74
CA ILE A 41 -7.91 7.56 -6.50
C ILE A 41 -7.24 8.31 -5.35
N GLN A 42 -5.99 8.78 -5.55
CA GLN A 42 -5.25 9.56 -4.56
C GLN A 42 -5.99 10.84 -4.17
N ASP A 43 -6.49 11.62 -5.13
CA ASP A 43 -7.21 12.87 -4.89
C ASP A 43 -8.50 12.64 -4.11
N LEU A 44 -9.24 11.58 -4.45
CA LEU A 44 -10.46 11.20 -3.74
C LEU A 44 -10.15 10.76 -2.31
N TRP A 45 -9.07 10.01 -2.10
CA TRP A 45 -8.60 9.63 -0.78
C TRP A 45 -8.18 10.86 0.04
N TRP A 46 -7.38 11.75 -0.54
CA TRP A 46 -6.88 12.95 0.13
C TRP A 46 -8.01 13.88 0.53
N ARG A 47 -8.99 14.08 -0.36
CA ARG A 47 -10.19 14.85 -0.04
C ARG A 47 -10.99 14.22 1.09
N GLU A 48 -11.12 12.90 1.11
CA GLU A 48 -11.82 12.19 2.18
C GLU A 48 -11.10 12.34 3.52
N MET A 49 -9.80 12.06 3.54
CA MET A 49 -9.03 11.95 4.78
C MET A 49 -8.63 13.31 5.34
N VAL A 50 -8.30 14.28 4.48
CA VAL A 50 -7.75 15.57 4.90
C VAL A 50 -8.82 16.67 4.78
N TYR A 51 -9.39 16.90 3.61
CA TYR A 51 -10.26 18.06 3.40
C TYR A 51 -11.63 17.97 4.09
N ARG A 52 -12.11 16.76 4.39
CA ARG A 52 -13.36 16.56 5.15
C ARG A 52 -13.16 16.57 6.67
N HIS A 53 -11.92 16.56 7.15
CA HIS A 53 -11.62 16.45 8.58
C HIS A 53 -10.78 17.65 9.06
N PRO A 54 -11.33 18.56 9.87
CA PRO A 54 -10.60 19.75 10.32
C PRO A 54 -9.40 19.43 11.22
N ASN A 55 -9.36 18.22 11.78
CA ASN A 55 -8.31 17.73 12.67
C ASN A 55 -7.37 16.73 11.98
N ILE A 56 -7.34 16.66 10.65
CA ILE A 56 -6.36 15.84 9.91
C ILE A 56 -5.56 16.74 8.98
N VAL A 57 -4.24 16.61 9.03
CA VAL A 57 -3.31 17.42 8.23
C VAL A 57 -2.41 16.55 7.38
N GLY A 58 -1.89 17.10 6.28
CA GLY A 58 -0.99 16.40 5.39
C GLY A 58 0.49 16.50 5.81
N LEU A 59 1.27 15.48 5.46
CA LEU A 59 2.73 15.46 5.53
C LEU A 59 3.29 14.79 4.25
N ASP A 60 4.49 15.19 3.85
CA ASP A 60 5.33 14.46 2.89
C ASP A 60 6.75 14.33 3.47
N ALA A 61 7.02 13.20 4.11
CA ALA A 61 8.32 12.88 4.67
C ALA A 61 9.27 12.33 3.59
N GLY A 62 10.57 12.58 3.77
CA GLY A 62 11.61 11.98 2.93
C GLY A 62 11.57 10.45 2.93
N ILE A 63 12.01 9.85 1.81
CA ILE A 63 12.16 8.40 1.68
C ILE A 63 13.39 7.90 2.45
N LEU A 64 14.49 8.64 2.35
CA LEU A 64 15.72 8.37 3.07
C LEU A 64 15.63 8.97 4.46
N MET A 65 15.66 8.11 5.47
CA MET A 65 15.58 8.49 6.88
C MET A 65 16.82 8.02 7.62
N ASN A 66 17.08 8.61 8.79
CA ASN A 66 18.14 8.14 9.67
C ASN A 66 17.93 6.64 9.99
N PRO A 67 18.94 5.77 9.86
CA PRO A 67 18.82 4.32 10.09
C PRO A 67 18.24 3.93 11.44
N GLU A 68 18.51 4.74 12.48
CA GLU A 68 18.01 4.51 13.84
C GLU A 68 16.48 4.53 13.92
N VAL A 69 15.79 5.19 12.97
CA VAL A 69 14.33 5.14 12.85
C VAL A 69 13.84 3.71 12.62
N TRP A 70 14.55 2.96 11.79
CA TRP A 70 14.21 1.57 11.44
C TRP A 70 14.65 0.58 12.52
N VAL A 71 15.65 0.94 13.33
CA VAL A 71 16.03 0.19 14.54
C VAL A 71 14.98 0.38 15.62
N ALA A 72 14.62 1.63 15.92
CA ALA A 72 13.62 1.98 16.94
C ALA A 72 12.27 1.34 16.68
N SER A 73 11.79 1.42 15.43
CA SER A 73 10.53 0.78 15.00
C SER A 73 10.59 -0.74 14.90
N GLY A 74 11.77 -1.35 15.03
CA GLY A 74 11.97 -2.80 14.98
C GLY A 74 12.11 -3.38 13.57
N HIS A 75 12.02 -2.57 12.52
CA HIS A 75 12.12 -3.05 11.13
C HIS A 75 13.46 -3.71 10.80
N VAL A 76 14.58 -3.21 11.34
CA VAL A 76 15.89 -3.85 11.12
C VAL A 76 15.95 -5.25 11.73
N GLY A 77 15.35 -5.44 12.92
CA GLY A 77 15.43 -6.69 13.66
C GLY A 77 14.34 -7.72 13.34
N ALA A 78 13.14 -7.27 12.96
CA ALA A 78 11.95 -8.12 12.86
C ALA A 78 11.27 -8.11 11.47
N PHE A 79 11.67 -7.24 10.54
CA PHE A 79 11.08 -7.18 9.19
C PHE A 79 11.74 -8.19 8.24
N THR A 80 11.63 -9.47 8.60
CA THR A 80 12.28 -10.57 7.91
C THR A 80 11.28 -11.63 7.48
N ASP A 81 11.47 -12.16 6.27
CA ASP A 81 10.76 -13.36 5.81
C ASP A 81 11.71 -14.57 5.84
N PRO A 82 11.19 -15.78 6.15
CA PRO A 82 11.97 -16.99 6.01
C PRO A 82 12.18 -17.29 4.52
N LEU A 83 13.44 -17.29 4.11
CA LEU A 83 13.89 -17.49 2.73
C LEU A 83 14.47 -18.89 2.57
N VAL A 84 14.05 -19.59 1.52
CA VAL A 84 14.66 -20.84 1.04
C VAL A 84 15.06 -20.71 -0.43
N GLU A 85 16.11 -21.42 -0.83
CA GLU A 85 16.59 -21.47 -2.21
C GLU A 85 16.53 -22.91 -2.74
N CYS A 86 16.04 -23.08 -3.96
CA CYS A 86 16.16 -24.35 -4.67
C CYS A 86 17.60 -24.55 -5.13
N ARG A 87 18.29 -25.57 -4.62
CA ARG A 87 19.71 -25.85 -4.94
C ARG A 87 19.96 -26.19 -6.42
N SER A 88 18.91 -26.54 -7.17
CA SER A 88 19.02 -26.89 -8.59
C SER A 88 18.94 -25.68 -9.53
N CYS A 89 18.02 -24.74 -9.27
CA CYS A 89 17.80 -23.58 -10.14
C CYS A 89 18.16 -22.24 -9.50
N HIS A 90 18.61 -22.26 -8.24
CA HIS A 90 18.98 -21.09 -7.44
C HIS A 90 17.87 -20.03 -7.28
N ARG A 91 16.62 -20.41 -7.56
CA ARG A 91 15.48 -19.54 -7.30
C ARG A 91 15.14 -19.55 -5.82
N ARG A 92 14.77 -18.36 -5.36
CA ARG A 92 14.46 -18.00 -3.99
C ARG A 92 12.95 -17.95 -3.81
N PHE A 93 12.50 -18.47 -2.69
CA PHE A 93 11.08 -18.58 -2.34
C PHE A 93 10.92 -18.26 -0.87
N ARG A 94 9.79 -17.66 -0.52
CA ARG A 94 9.36 -17.58 0.86
C ARG A 94 9.04 -18.99 1.35
N ALA A 95 9.58 -19.38 2.50
CA ALA A 95 9.34 -20.71 3.07
C ALA A 95 7.84 -20.92 3.33
N ASP A 96 7.15 -19.87 3.75
CA ASP A 96 5.71 -19.91 4.07
C ASP A 96 4.81 -20.21 2.87
N ASP A 97 5.27 -19.86 1.66
CA ASP A 97 4.55 -20.21 0.43
C ASP A 97 4.70 -21.71 0.07
N LEU A 98 5.50 -22.46 0.83
CA LEU A 98 5.85 -23.86 0.60
C LEU A 98 5.50 -24.68 1.86
N PRO A 99 4.23 -25.09 2.06
CA PRO A 99 3.74 -25.65 3.33
C PRO A 99 4.50 -26.89 3.82
N ARG A 100 5.03 -27.70 2.90
CA ARG A 100 5.85 -28.86 3.27
C ARG A 100 7.23 -28.47 3.82
N LEU A 101 7.80 -27.36 3.35
CA LEU A 101 9.04 -26.82 3.91
C LEU A 101 8.82 -26.20 5.29
N GLU A 102 7.69 -25.53 5.52
CA GLU A 102 7.30 -25.09 6.86
C GLU A 102 7.17 -26.27 7.84
N ALA A 103 6.59 -27.39 7.38
CA ALA A 103 6.49 -28.62 8.15
C ALA A 103 7.83 -29.36 8.34
N GLY A 104 8.93 -28.88 7.75
CA GLY A 104 10.23 -29.51 7.84
C GLY A 104 10.41 -30.75 6.95
N GLU A 105 9.63 -30.86 5.86
CA GLU A 105 9.65 -31.98 4.91
C GLU A 105 10.19 -31.56 3.53
N PRO A 106 11.48 -31.16 3.41
CA PRO A 106 12.05 -30.68 2.15
C PRO A 106 12.02 -31.74 1.06
N GLU A 107 12.21 -33.03 1.40
CA GLU A 107 12.28 -34.16 0.46
C GLU A 107 10.97 -34.38 -0.29
N ALA A 108 9.85 -33.93 0.28
CA ALA A 108 8.53 -34.05 -0.31
C ALA A 108 8.16 -32.83 -1.17
N GLN A 109 8.92 -31.72 -1.09
CA GLN A 109 8.59 -30.48 -1.79
C GLN A 109 9.24 -30.40 -3.17
N GLN A 110 8.42 -30.24 -4.20
CA GLN A 110 8.86 -29.99 -5.56
C GLN A 110 9.00 -28.48 -5.81
N CYS A 111 10.08 -28.09 -6.48
CA CYS A 111 10.26 -26.74 -6.98
C CYS A 111 9.28 -26.48 -8.13
N GLY A 112 8.38 -25.50 -7.96
CA GLY A 112 7.39 -25.13 -8.97
C GLY A 112 7.96 -24.53 -10.25
N VAL A 113 9.28 -24.31 -10.33
CA VAL A 113 9.95 -23.75 -11.50
C VAL A 113 10.71 -24.81 -12.30
N CYS A 114 11.63 -25.53 -11.67
CA CYS A 114 12.47 -26.52 -12.38
C CYS A 114 11.99 -27.96 -12.20
N GLY A 115 10.99 -28.20 -11.35
CA GLY A 115 10.44 -29.53 -11.11
C GLY A 115 11.32 -30.43 -10.23
N THR A 116 12.47 -29.95 -9.74
CA THR A 116 13.34 -30.71 -8.85
C THR A 116 12.71 -30.85 -7.46
N THR A 117 12.74 -32.04 -6.90
CA THR A 117 12.17 -32.36 -5.57
C THR A 117 13.29 -32.52 -4.55
N GLY A 118 13.08 -32.06 -3.31
CA GLY A 118 14.01 -32.34 -2.21
C GLY A 118 15.28 -31.51 -2.15
N GLN A 119 15.50 -30.61 -3.10
CA GLN A 119 16.74 -29.84 -3.21
C GLN A 119 16.57 -28.40 -2.75
N TRP A 120 16.48 -28.21 -1.43
CA TRP A 120 16.26 -26.90 -0.79
C TRP A 120 17.41 -26.55 0.17
N THR A 121 17.75 -25.27 0.29
CA THR A 121 18.62 -24.79 1.38
C THR A 121 17.85 -24.73 2.69
N ASP A 122 18.58 -24.68 3.81
CA ASP A 122 17.95 -24.41 5.10
C ASP A 122 17.32 -23.00 5.09
N PRO A 123 16.15 -22.81 5.74
CA PRO A 123 15.53 -21.51 5.87
C PRO A 123 16.45 -20.49 6.55
N ARG A 124 16.53 -19.28 5.99
CA ARG A 124 17.26 -18.15 6.59
C ARG A 124 16.37 -16.93 6.67
N GLN A 125 16.50 -16.14 7.72
CA GLN A 125 15.77 -14.87 7.84
C GLN A 125 16.37 -13.83 6.89
N PHE A 126 15.52 -13.29 6.01
CA PHE A 126 15.90 -12.29 5.02
C PHE A 126 15.17 -10.98 5.28
N ASN A 127 15.92 -9.90 5.58
CA ASN A 127 15.33 -8.58 5.81
C ASN A 127 14.78 -8.00 4.50
N LEU A 128 13.52 -7.58 4.52
CA LEU A 128 12.80 -7.09 3.34
C LEU A 128 13.07 -5.62 3.03
N MET A 129 13.85 -4.88 3.82
CA MET A 129 14.19 -3.49 3.50
C MET A 129 15.26 -3.41 2.42
N PHE A 130 15.10 -2.48 1.48
CA PHE A 130 16.18 -2.14 0.57
C PHE A 130 17.24 -1.32 1.30
N LYS A 131 18.47 -1.85 1.32
CA LYS A 131 19.65 -1.17 1.86
C LYS A 131 20.39 -0.43 0.75
N THR A 132 20.84 0.79 1.03
CA THR A 132 21.72 1.59 0.18
C THR A 132 22.73 2.36 1.05
N PHE A 133 23.58 3.18 0.44
CA PHE A 133 24.63 3.94 1.12
C PHE A 133 24.50 5.42 0.77
N MET A 134 24.58 6.28 1.78
CA MET A 134 24.49 7.74 1.65
C MET A 134 25.84 8.37 1.96
N GLY A 135 26.66 8.56 0.93
CA GLY A 135 28.00 9.11 1.08
C GLY A 135 28.85 8.87 -0.17
N VAL A 136 30.08 9.40 -0.18
CA VAL A 136 31.03 9.22 -1.30
C VAL A 136 31.73 7.86 -1.22
N VAL A 137 31.79 7.27 -0.04
CA VAL A 137 32.43 5.98 0.21
C VAL A 137 31.37 5.01 0.71
N GLU A 138 31.34 3.81 0.14
CA GLU A 138 30.50 2.70 0.62
C GLU A 138 31.09 2.14 1.93
N ASP A 139 30.91 2.85 3.04
CA ASP A 139 31.24 2.39 4.38
C ASP A 139 29.97 2.04 5.18
N GLU A 140 30.10 1.20 6.21
CA GLU A 140 28.92 0.82 7.02
C GLU A 140 28.27 2.03 7.72
N ALA A 141 29.07 3.06 8.04
CA ALA A 141 28.63 4.29 8.69
C ALA A 141 27.66 5.13 7.83
N SER A 142 27.62 4.90 6.52
CA SER A 142 26.71 5.58 5.59
C SER A 142 25.50 4.73 5.18
N THR A 143 25.30 3.55 5.77
CA THR A 143 24.13 2.71 5.48
C THR A 143 22.83 3.49 5.68
N VAL A 144 21.93 3.49 4.70
CA VAL A 144 20.55 3.98 4.82
C VAL A 144 19.58 3.00 4.15
N TYR A 145 18.29 3.15 4.43
CA TYR A 145 17.27 2.25 3.90
C TYR A 145 16.23 3.04 3.10
N LEU A 146 15.68 2.42 2.06
CA LEU A 146 14.42 2.87 1.47
C LEU A 146 13.28 2.42 2.39
N ARG A 147 12.42 3.35 2.78
CA ARG A 147 11.35 3.08 3.74
C ARG A 147 10.42 1.93 3.28
N PRO A 148 10.12 0.93 4.14
CA PRO A 148 9.18 -0.14 3.84
C PRO A 148 7.70 0.23 4.06
N GLU A 149 7.47 1.38 4.70
CA GLU A 149 6.18 1.99 4.97
C GLU A 149 6.29 3.51 5.06
N THR A 150 5.17 4.24 5.06
CA THR A 150 5.16 5.71 5.14
C THR A 150 4.95 6.24 6.56
N ALA A 151 4.39 5.42 7.45
CA ALA A 151 4.04 5.72 8.85
C ALA A 151 5.18 6.31 9.68
N GLN A 152 6.40 5.77 9.56
CA GLN A 152 7.54 6.24 10.37
C GLN A 152 7.86 7.72 10.16
N GLY A 153 7.67 8.24 8.94
CA GLY A 153 7.82 9.67 8.63
C GLY A 153 6.86 10.55 9.42
N ILE A 154 5.66 10.05 9.69
CA ILE A 154 4.64 10.72 10.49
C ILE A 154 5.03 10.72 11.97
N PHE A 155 5.44 9.56 12.51
CA PHE A 155 5.78 9.44 13.93
C PHE A 155 6.96 10.33 14.34
N VAL A 156 8.04 10.36 13.56
CA VAL A 156 9.20 11.23 13.86
C VAL A 156 8.87 12.72 13.74
N ASN A 157 7.81 13.08 13.03
CA ASN A 157 7.33 14.46 12.89
C ASN A 157 6.13 14.80 13.76
N PHE A 158 5.68 13.90 14.65
CA PHE A 158 4.50 14.10 15.48
C PHE A 158 4.49 15.46 16.18
N ARG A 159 5.58 15.82 16.87
CA ARG A 159 5.72 17.12 17.57
C ARG A 159 5.79 18.30 16.62
N ASN A 160 6.59 18.20 15.55
CA ASN A 160 6.72 19.27 14.56
C ASN A 160 5.35 19.65 13.97
N VAL A 161 4.55 18.65 13.62
CA VAL A 161 3.21 18.87 13.09
C VAL A 161 2.27 19.39 14.17
N GLN A 162 2.17 18.70 15.31
CA GLN A 162 1.28 19.08 16.41
C GLN A 162 1.48 20.54 16.85
N GLU A 163 2.72 21.00 16.96
CA GLU A 163 3.07 22.35 17.39
C GLU A 163 2.82 23.40 16.30
N SER A 164 3.23 23.13 15.05
CA SER A 164 3.15 24.11 13.96
C SER A 164 1.70 24.43 13.56
N VAL A 165 0.84 23.41 13.52
CA VAL A 165 -0.60 23.58 13.20
C VAL A 165 -1.49 23.63 14.44
N ARG A 166 -0.90 23.60 15.64
CA ARG A 166 -1.58 23.71 16.95
C ARG A 166 -2.72 22.70 17.14
N GLN A 167 -2.57 21.51 16.58
CA GLN A 167 -3.57 20.45 16.70
C GLN A 167 -3.68 19.96 18.15
N LYS A 168 -4.89 19.52 18.51
CA LYS A 168 -5.20 18.91 19.82
C LYS A 168 -5.63 17.46 19.60
N VAL A 169 -5.28 16.57 20.52
CA VAL A 169 -5.74 15.19 20.48
C VAL A 169 -7.28 15.17 20.72
N PRO A 170 -8.07 14.45 19.90
CA PRO A 170 -7.64 13.60 18.80
C PRO A 170 -7.40 14.35 17.48
N PHE A 171 -6.33 14.01 16.77
CA PHE A 171 -5.99 14.54 15.45
C PHE A 171 -5.22 13.51 14.63
N GLY A 172 -5.21 13.67 13.30
CA GLY A 172 -4.51 12.79 12.39
C GLY A 172 -3.45 13.49 11.56
N ILE A 173 -2.49 12.70 11.08
CA ILE A 173 -1.54 13.11 10.05
C ILE A 173 -1.62 12.08 8.92
N ALA A 174 -1.88 12.56 7.71
CA ALA A 174 -2.01 11.75 6.52
C ALA A 174 -0.81 11.95 5.59
N GLN A 175 -0.37 10.88 4.93
CA GLN A 175 0.71 10.90 3.95
C GLN A 175 0.37 9.96 2.79
N VAL A 176 0.69 10.41 1.58
CA VAL A 176 0.72 9.55 0.40
C VAL A 176 2.13 9.53 -0.12
N GLY A 177 2.69 8.35 -0.37
CA GLY A 177 4.03 8.28 -0.92
C GLY A 177 4.53 6.87 -1.18
N LYS A 178 5.72 6.80 -1.77
CA LYS A 178 6.36 5.53 -2.13
C LYS A 178 6.85 4.78 -0.89
N ALA A 179 6.77 3.46 -0.95
CA ALA A 179 7.37 2.52 -0.03
C ALA A 179 7.96 1.33 -0.82
N PHE A 180 8.94 0.67 -0.23
CA PHE A 180 9.76 -0.32 -0.89
C PHE A 180 9.91 -1.58 -0.05
N ARG A 181 9.57 -2.74 -0.62
CA ARG A 181 9.74 -4.04 0.04
C ARG A 181 10.48 -4.97 -0.91
N ASN A 182 11.58 -5.56 -0.44
CA ASN A 182 12.42 -6.47 -1.19
C ASN A 182 11.80 -7.87 -1.24
N GLU A 183 10.60 -7.94 -1.80
CA GLU A 183 9.73 -9.10 -1.87
C GLU A 183 10.46 -10.31 -2.48
N ILE A 184 10.37 -11.46 -1.80
CA ILE A 184 11.03 -12.70 -2.20
C ILE A 184 10.26 -13.34 -3.36
N THR A 185 8.95 -13.54 -3.18
CA THR A 185 8.08 -14.18 -4.17
C THR A 185 7.08 -13.17 -4.72
N PRO A 186 7.44 -12.39 -5.74
CA PRO A 186 6.47 -11.54 -6.38
C PRO A 186 5.43 -12.33 -7.16
N GLY A 187 4.20 -11.79 -7.25
CA GLY A 187 3.11 -12.47 -7.93
C GLY A 187 1.86 -11.59 -8.08
N ASN A 188 0.91 -12.11 -8.88
CA ASN A 188 -0.40 -11.50 -9.11
C ASN A 188 -0.35 -10.06 -9.63
N PHE A 189 0.51 -9.82 -10.64
CA PHE A 189 0.64 -8.52 -11.32
C PHE A 189 1.10 -7.41 -10.36
N ILE A 190 0.39 -6.27 -10.27
CA ILE A 190 0.76 -5.16 -9.38
C ILE A 190 0.37 -5.39 -7.90
N PHE A 191 -0.13 -6.58 -7.54
CA PHE A 191 -0.56 -6.88 -6.18
C PHE A 191 0.62 -7.04 -5.19
N ARG A 192 1.68 -7.75 -5.60
CA ARG A 192 2.95 -7.88 -4.86
C ARG A 192 4.08 -7.26 -5.70
N THR A 193 4.50 -6.06 -5.32
CA THR A 193 5.50 -5.26 -6.01
C THR A 193 6.60 -4.83 -5.06
N ARG A 194 7.78 -4.51 -5.61
CA ARG A 194 8.93 -4.05 -4.82
C ARG A 194 8.92 -2.56 -4.53
N GLU A 195 8.23 -1.82 -5.38
CA GLU A 195 8.00 -0.39 -5.27
C GLU A 195 6.50 -0.15 -5.46
N PHE A 196 5.88 0.49 -4.48
CA PHE A 196 4.47 0.84 -4.50
C PHE A 196 4.23 2.13 -3.73
N GLU A 197 3.00 2.62 -3.76
CA GLU A 197 2.59 3.78 -2.98
C GLU A 197 1.51 3.38 -1.99
N GLN A 198 1.60 3.99 -0.82
CA GLN A 198 0.62 3.85 0.24
C GLN A 198 -0.02 5.20 0.51
N MET A 199 -1.27 5.13 0.97
CA MET A 199 -2.03 6.24 1.50
C MET A 199 -2.30 5.88 2.96
N GLU A 200 -1.51 6.45 3.86
CA GLU A 200 -1.55 6.14 5.29
C GLU A 200 -1.97 7.35 6.10
N MET A 201 -2.72 7.10 7.17
CA MET A 201 -3.09 8.12 8.13
C MET A 201 -2.89 7.55 9.54
N GLN A 202 -2.21 8.32 10.38
CA GLN A 202 -1.98 8.01 11.79
C GLN A 202 -2.84 8.95 12.62
N PHE A 203 -3.86 8.40 13.28
CA PHE A 203 -4.80 9.14 14.12
C PHE A 203 -4.40 9.01 15.59
N PHE A 204 -3.93 10.10 16.16
CA PHE A 204 -3.47 10.17 17.54
C PHE A 204 -4.66 10.41 18.46
N VAL A 205 -4.86 9.52 19.42
CA VAL A 205 -6.00 9.52 20.35
C VAL A 205 -5.54 9.43 21.81
N ALA A 206 -6.42 9.79 22.74
CA ALA A 206 -6.12 9.64 24.15
C ALA A 206 -6.23 8.15 24.56
N PRO A 207 -5.33 7.62 25.40
CA PRO A 207 -5.49 6.28 25.95
C PRO A 207 -6.84 6.12 26.66
N GLY A 208 -7.52 5.01 26.41
CA GLY A 208 -8.89 4.73 26.85
C GLY A 208 -9.98 5.11 25.86
N THR A 209 -9.63 5.70 24.70
CA THR A 209 -10.59 6.03 23.62
C THR A 209 -10.29 5.28 22.32
N GLU A 210 -9.23 4.49 22.29
CA GLU A 210 -8.71 3.86 21.07
C GLU A 210 -9.69 2.87 20.43
N ASP A 211 -10.45 2.12 21.22
CA ASP A 211 -11.37 1.10 20.68
C ASP A 211 -12.56 1.75 19.96
N GLU A 212 -13.08 2.86 20.49
CA GLU A 212 -14.15 3.63 19.83
C GLU A 212 -13.66 4.26 18.52
N TRP A 213 -12.45 4.81 18.52
CA TRP A 213 -11.85 5.38 17.32
C TRP A 213 -11.49 4.33 16.28
N PHE A 214 -11.07 3.14 16.70
CA PHE A 214 -10.80 2.00 15.83
C PHE A 214 -12.05 1.59 15.05
N GLU A 215 -13.17 1.38 15.74
CA GLU A 215 -14.44 1.03 15.08
C GLU A 215 -14.95 2.17 14.19
N THR A 216 -14.85 3.43 14.66
CA THR A 216 -15.20 4.61 13.86
C THR A 216 -14.41 4.67 12.55
N TRP A 217 -13.10 4.41 12.60
CA TRP A 217 -12.27 4.44 11.40
C TRP A 217 -12.56 3.25 10.49
N LYS A 218 -12.78 2.04 11.00
CA LYS A 218 -13.22 0.90 10.18
C LYS A 218 -14.44 1.25 9.34
N GLU A 219 -15.49 1.75 9.97
CA GLU A 219 -16.73 2.14 9.28
C GLU A 219 -16.49 3.23 8.23
N ARG A 220 -15.74 4.28 8.58
CA ARG A 220 -15.40 5.37 7.64
C ARG A 220 -14.61 4.88 6.44
N ARG A 221 -13.63 3.99 6.65
CA ARG A 221 -12.79 3.47 5.58
C ARG A 221 -13.59 2.56 4.64
N MET A 222 -14.44 1.68 5.16
CA MET A 222 -15.37 0.91 4.30
C MET A 222 -16.33 1.83 3.53
N GLY A 223 -16.92 2.83 4.20
CA GLY A 223 -17.79 3.81 3.54
C GLY A 223 -17.08 4.54 2.39
N TRP A 224 -15.81 4.92 2.57
CA TRP A 224 -15.00 5.49 1.49
C TRP A 224 -14.79 4.49 0.33
N VAL A 225 -14.44 3.24 0.62
CA VAL A 225 -14.26 2.19 -0.39
C VAL A 225 -15.53 1.99 -1.22
N GLU A 226 -16.70 1.96 -0.58
CA GLU A 226 -17.99 1.88 -1.28
C GLU A 226 -18.21 3.08 -2.22
N THR A 227 -17.71 4.27 -1.85
CA THR A 227 -17.79 5.44 -2.74
C THR A 227 -16.98 5.30 -4.03
N LEU A 228 -16.03 4.37 -4.10
CA LEU A 228 -15.29 4.06 -5.33
C LEU A 228 -16.14 3.29 -6.36
N GLY A 229 -17.35 2.86 -5.98
CA GLY A 229 -18.26 2.10 -6.84
C GLY A 229 -17.92 0.61 -6.91
N ILE A 230 -17.18 0.10 -5.91
CA ILE A 230 -16.87 -1.32 -5.81
C ILE A 230 -18.11 -2.08 -5.35
N ARG A 231 -18.40 -3.23 -5.98
CA ARG A 231 -19.52 -4.10 -5.62
C ARG A 231 -19.42 -4.60 -4.16
N PRO A 232 -20.43 -4.36 -3.30
CA PRO A 232 -20.40 -4.74 -1.89
C PRO A 232 -20.17 -6.25 -1.66
N GLU A 233 -20.72 -7.12 -2.51
CA GLU A 233 -20.55 -8.57 -2.40
C GLU A 233 -19.11 -9.07 -2.64
N ARG A 234 -18.23 -8.18 -3.11
CA ARG A 234 -16.79 -8.44 -3.27
C ARG A 234 -15.94 -7.79 -2.20
N LEU A 235 -16.55 -7.14 -1.23
CA LEU A 235 -15.88 -6.51 -0.10
C LEU A 235 -16.20 -7.27 1.18
N ARG A 236 -15.23 -7.33 2.09
CA ARG A 236 -15.44 -7.81 3.45
C ARG A 236 -14.42 -7.21 4.39
N PHE A 237 -14.76 -7.20 5.68
CA PHE A 237 -13.76 -7.12 6.73
C PHE A 237 -13.20 -8.50 7.03
N HIS A 238 -11.89 -8.56 7.23
CA HIS A 238 -11.20 -9.68 7.86
C HIS A 238 -10.56 -9.13 9.15
N ARG A 239 -10.93 -9.67 10.31
CA ARG A 239 -10.30 -9.29 11.57
C ARG A 239 -9.17 -10.27 11.84
N HIS A 240 -8.00 -9.76 12.21
CA HIS A 240 -6.84 -10.61 12.47
C HIS A 240 -7.08 -11.51 13.67
N GLY A 241 -6.70 -12.79 13.52
CA GLY A 241 -6.63 -13.73 14.64
C GLY A 241 -5.42 -13.49 15.54
N PRO A 242 -5.31 -14.19 16.68
CA PRO A 242 -4.15 -14.08 17.59
C PRO A 242 -2.80 -14.32 16.91
N ASP A 243 -2.74 -15.22 15.92
CA ASP A 243 -1.52 -15.58 15.19
C ASP A 243 -1.23 -14.66 13.98
N GLU A 244 -2.16 -13.77 13.64
CA GLU A 244 -2.04 -12.81 12.52
C GLU A 244 -1.68 -11.39 12.99
N LEU A 245 -1.89 -11.09 14.28
CA LEU A 245 -1.61 -9.78 14.85
C LEU A 245 -0.11 -9.47 14.87
N ALA A 246 0.27 -8.33 14.28
CA ALA A 246 1.61 -7.80 14.44
C ALA A 246 1.90 -7.50 15.93
N HIS A 247 3.16 -7.65 16.34
CA HIS A 247 3.58 -7.55 17.75
C HIS A 247 3.30 -6.19 18.42
N TYR A 248 3.01 -5.16 17.63
CA TYR A 248 2.67 -3.81 18.08
C TYR A 248 1.16 -3.48 18.03
N CYS A 249 0.30 -4.40 17.57
CA CYS A 249 -1.12 -4.15 17.41
C CYS A 249 -1.94 -4.78 18.55
N LYS A 250 -2.80 -3.97 19.18
CA LYS A 250 -3.86 -4.44 20.09
C LYS A 250 -5.00 -5.11 19.30
N ASP A 251 -5.35 -4.55 18.15
CA ASP A 251 -6.38 -5.06 17.25
C ASP A 251 -6.08 -4.62 15.81
N ALA A 252 -6.56 -5.40 14.84
CA ALA A 252 -6.32 -5.17 13.43
C ALA A 252 -7.45 -5.74 12.58
N SER A 253 -7.85 -4.99 11.55
CA SER A 253 -8.83 -5.46 10.59
C SER A 253 -8.50 -4.94 9.20
N ASP A 254 -8.54 -5.85 8.23
CA ASP A 254 -8.33 -5.54 6.83
C ASP A 254 -9.65 -5.39 6.08
N ILE A 255 -9.68 -4.44 5.17
CA ILE A 255 -10.63 -4.42 4.07
C ILE A 255 -10.06 -5.30 2.95
N GLN A 256 -10.79 -6.37 2.64
CA GLN A 256 -10.40 -7.32 1.60
C GLN A 256 -11.32 -7.21 0.38
N TYR A 257 -10.73 -7.42 -0.78
CA TYR A 257 -11.44 -7.55 -2.05
C TYR A 257 -11.32 -8.97 -2.61
N ARG A 258 -12.40 -9.48 -3.21
CA ARG A 258 -12.42 -10.78 -3.89
C ARG A 258 -11.84 -10.69 -5.30
N PHE A 259 -10.52 -10.81 -5.42
CA PHE A 259 -9.85 -10.91 -6.71
C PHE A 259 -10.13 -12.26 -7.40
N PRO A 260 -9.84 -12.39 -8.70
CA PRO A 260 -9.89 -13.69 -9.39
C PRO A 260 -9.00 -14.79 -8.77
N PHE A 261 -8.02 -14.41 -7.96
CA PHE A 261 -7.09 -15.30 -7.25
C PHE A 261 -7.40 -15.43 -5.75
N GLY A 262 -8.55 -14.95 -5.28
CA GLY A 262 -9.01 -15.10 -3.91
C GLY A 262 -9.22 -13.78 -3.17
N TRP A 263 -9.60 -13.90 -1.89
CA TRP A 263 -9.73 -12.76 -0.98
C TRP A 263 -8.36 -12.26 -0.59
N GLN A 264 -8.13 -10.95 -0.73
CA GLN A 264 -6.86 -10.33 -0.38
C GLN A 264 -7.07 -8.92 0.13
N GLU A 265 -6.21 -8.50 1.04
CA GLU A 265 -6.18 -7.16 1.61
C GLU A 265 -5.70 -6.09 0.62
N PHE A 266 -6.30 -4.91 0.70
CA PHE A 266 -5.76 -3.70 0.05
C PHE A 266 -5.74 -2.49 0.98
N GLU A 267 -6.36 -2.59 2.15
CA GLU A 267 -6.31 -1.58 3.21
C GLU A 267 -6.40 -2.25 4.58
N GLY A 268 -5.51 -1.88 5.49
CA GLY A 268 -5.50 -2.33 6.89
C GLY A 268 -5.86 -1.19 7.84
N ILE A 269 -6.61 -1.50 8.89
CA ILE A 269 -6.91 -0.59 10.00
C ILE A 269 -6.34 -1.23 11.26
N HIS A 270 -5.45 -0.51 11.95
CA HIS A 270 -4.69 -1.05 13.07
C HIS A 270 -4.82 -0.17 14.31
N ASN A 271 -5.03 -0.79 15.47
CA ASN A 271 -4.89 -0.15 16.77
C ASN A 271 -3.49 -0.47 17.32
N ARG A 272 -2.58 0.50 17.23
CA ARG A 272 -1.14 0.33 17.51
C ARG A 272 -0.72 0.81 18.91
N THR A 273 -1.70 1.16 19.75
CA THR A 273 -1.50 1.76 21.08
C THR A 273 -0.46 2.89 21.05
N ASP A 274 0.38 3.01 22.08
CA ASP A 274 1.49 3.94 22.17
C ASP A 274 2.82 3.38 21.63
N TYR A 275 2.82 2.21 20.96
CA TYR A 275 4.06 1.52 20.56
C TYR A 275 5.00 2.43 19.77
N ASP A 276 4.52 3.01 18.67
CA ASP A 276 5.36 3.77 17.74
C ASP A 276 6.01 5.00 18.39
N LEU A 277 5.20 5.86 19.03
CA LEU A 277 5.70 7.05 19.70
C LEU A 277 6.54 6.69 20.93
N GLY A 278 6.19 5.63 21.66
CA GLY A 278 6.94 5.13 22.80
C GLY A 278 8.34 4.66 22.40
N ARG A 279 8.46 3.87 21.34
CA ARG A 279 9.74 3.37 20.81
C ARG A 279 10.64 4.49 20.33
N HIS A 280 10.10 5.45 19.58
CA HIS A 280 10.87 6.62 19.13
C HIS A 280 11.29 7.51 20.30
N GLN A 281 10.44 7.70 21.31
CA GLN A 281 10.79 8.45 22.51
C GLN A 281 11.96 7.79 23.27
N GLU A 282 11.91 6.47 23.43
CA GLU A 282 12.98 5.68 24.07
C GLU A 282 14.31 5.81 23.32
N HIS A 283 14.31 5.61 21.99
CA HIS A 283 15.55 5.57 21.20
C HIS A 283 16.14 6.96 20.94
N SER A 284 15.30 7.98 20.74
CA SER A 284 15.76 9.34 20.43
C SER A 284 16.06 10.19 21.67
N GLY A 285 15.55 9.80 22.85
CA GLY A 285 15.57 10.61 24.07
C GLY A 285 14.70 11.88 24.00
N LYS A 286 13.90 12.06 22.95
CA LYS A 286 12.96 13.19 22.79
C LYS A 286 11.60 12.82 23.34
N LYS A 287 10.99 13.73 24.12
CA LYS A 287 9.64 13.53 24.65
C LYS A 287 8.60 13.71 23.55
N LEU A 288 7.84 12.66 23.27
CA LEU A 288 6.73 12.63 22.32
C LEU A 288 5.36 12.62 23.02
N GLU A 289 5.33 12.98 24.31
CA GLU A 289 4.11 13.11 25.11
C GLU A 289 3.24 14.30 24.65
N TYR A 290 1.92 14.13 24.72
CA TYR A 290 0.94 15.19 24.63
C TYR A 290 0.57 15.70 26.03
N PHE A 291 0.41 17.02 26.18
CA PHE A 291 -0.07 17.62 27.43
C PHE A 291 -1.52 18.06 27.28
N ASP A 292 -2.42 17.32 27.93
CA ASP A 292 -3.83 17.62 28.02
C ASP A 292 -4.05 18.65 29.14
N GLN A 293 -4.24 19.91 28.74
CA GLN A 293 -4.41 21.02 29.68
C GLN A 293 -5.70 20.88 30.52
N PRO A 294 -6.89 20.60 29.95
CA PRO A 294 -8.09 20.36 30.74
C PRO A 294 -7.94 19.27 31.81
N ALA A 295 -7.31 18.15 31.49
CA ALA A 295 -7.11 17.05 32.44
C ALA A 295 -5.81 17.16 33.26
N ASN A 296 -5.00 18.20 33.00
CA ASN A 296 -3.69 18.45 33.60
C ASN A 296 -2.78 17.20 33.66
N ARG A 297 -2.70 16.46 32.55
CA ARG A 297 -1.91 15.22 32.46
C ARG A 297 -1.09 15.15 31.19
N LYS A 298 0.03 14.42 31.26
CA LYS A 298 0.84 14.07 30.10
C LYS A 298 0.69 12.59 29.80
N TYR A 299 0.65 12.23 28.52
CA TYR A 299 0.61 10.85 28.07
C TYR A 299 1.20 10.73 26.67
N VAL A 300 1.66 9.53 26.29
CA VAL A 300 1.96 9.21 24.90
C VAL A 300 0.64 8.87 24.21
N PRO A 301 0.24 9.59 23.15
CA PRO A 301 -1.00 9.28 22.43
C PRO A 301 -0.99 7.87 21.85
N TYR A 302 -2.16 7.24 21.86
CA TYR A 302 -2.35 5.99 21.12
C TYR A 302 -2.58 6.28 19.65
N VAL A 303 -2.29 5.32 18.78
CA VAL A 303 -2.37 5.47 17.33
C VAL A 303 -3.40 4.51 16.75
N ILE A 304 -4.38 5.05 16.03
CA ILE A 304 -5.20 4.30 15.08
C ILE A 304 -4.67 4.59 13.68
N GLU A 305 -4.18 3.55 13.01
CA GLU A 305 -3.67 3.63 11.66
C GLU A 305 -4.74 3.21 10.66
N THR A 306 -4.80 3.90 9.52
CA THR A 306 -5.41 3.38 8.29
C THR A 306 -4.33 3.35 7.22
N SER A 307 -4.02 2.18 6.66
CA SER A 307 -2.99 2.00 5.64
C SER A 307 -3.58 1.36 4.38
N ALA A 308 -3.79 2.17 3.34
CA ALA A 308 -4.29 1.71 2.05
C ALA A 308 -3.16 1.65 1.01
N GLY A 309 -3.05 0.56 0.25
CA GLY A 309 -2.12 0.48 -0.86
C GLY A 309 -2.71 1.10 -2.12
N LEU A 310 -2.23 2.27 -2.56
CA LEU A 310 -2.74 2.98 -3.74
C LEU A 310 -2.68 2.09 -5.00
N SER A 311 -1.56 1.39 -5.21
CA SER A 311 -1.40 0.43 -6.30
C SER A 311 -2.44 -0.70 -6.23
N ARG A 312 -2.71 -1.22 -5.02
CA ARG A 312 -3.70 -2.30 -4.84
C ARG A 312 -5.12 -1.78 -5.03
N THR A 313 -5.46 -0.59 -4.53
CA THR A 313 -6.75 0.06 -4.76
C THR A 313 -7.01 0.28 -6.25
N LEU A 314 -6.00 0.70 -7.02
CA LEU A 314 -6.11 0.80 -8.48
C LEU A 314 -6.43 -0.57 -9.11
N LEU A 315 -5.76 -1.65 -8.67
CA LEU A 315 -6.06 -2.99 -9.16
C LEU A 315 -7.47 -3.44 -8.79
N VAL A 316 -7.96 -3.13 -7.58
CA VAL A 316 -9.35 -3.39 -7.16
C VAL A 316 -10.33 -2.69 -8.10
N VAL A 317 -10.13 -1.38 -8.33
CA VAL A 317 -11.00 -0.58 -9.21
C VAL A 317 -11.02 -1.14 -10.63
N LEU A 318 -9.86 -1.49 -11.20
CA LEU A 318 -9.80 -2.10 -12.53
C LEU A 318 -10.46 -3.48 -12.56
N ALA A 319 -10.21 -4.32 -11.55
CA ALA A 319 -10.75 -5.67 -11.49
C ALA A 319 -12.26 -5.69 -11.29
N ASP A 320 -12.80 -4.71 -10.55
CA ASP A 320 -14.23 -4.62 -10.31
C ASP A 320 -14.97 -3.97 -11.49
N ALA A 321 -14.40 -2.93 -12.09
CA ALA A 321 -15.02 -2.25 -13.24
C ALA A 321 -14.99 -3.09 -14.52
N TYR A 322 -14.12 -4.09 -14.62
CA TYR A 322 -14.00 -4.93 -15.82
C TYR A 322 -15.27 -5.74 -16.09
N ASP A 323 -15.80 -5.57 -17.30
CA ASP A 323 -16.95 -6.31 -17.79
C ASP A 323 -16.83 -6.64 -19.28
N GLU A 324 -17.50 -7.72 -19.69
CA GLU A 324 -17.60 -8.16 -21.08
C GLU A 324 -19.08 -8.23 -21.46
N GLU A 325 -19.49 -7.49 -22.48
CA GLU A 325 -20.86 -7.47 -22.95
C GLU A 325 -20.95 -7.82 -24.44
N GLU A 326 -22.06 -8.43 -24.83
CA GLU A 326 -22.36 -8.79 -26.22
C GLU A 326 -23.26 -7.73 -26.86
N ILE A 327 -22.84 -7.21 -28.01
CA ILE A 327 -23.61 -6.24 -28.80
C ILE A 327 -23.53 -6.65 -30.25
N ASP A 328 -24.68 -6.79 -30.90
CA ASP A 328 -24.81 -7.19 -32.31
C ASP A 328 -24.01 -8.47 -32.65
N GLY A 329 -23.99 -9.43 -31.74
CA GLY A 329 -23.24 -10.70 -31.87
C GLY A 329 -21.72 -10.57 -31.70
N GLN A 330 -21.22 -9.40 -31.28
CA GLN A 330 -19.80 -9.16 -31.01
C GLN A 330 -19.56 -8.91 -29.52
N GLN A 331 -18.53 -9.55 -28.98
CA GLN A 331 -18.10 -9.30 -27.61
C GLN A 331 -17.26 -8.02 -27.55
N ARG A 332 -17.58 -7.13 -26.61
CA ARG A 332 -16.76 -5.95 -26.29
C ARG A 332 -16.42 -5.90 -24.80
N VAL A 333 -15.24 -5.36 -24.50
CA VAL A 333 -14.82 -5.07 -23.13
C VAL A 333 -15.23 -3.66 -22.77
N VAL A 334 -15.86 -3.49 -21.62
CA VAL A 334 -16.21 -2.19 -21.03
C VAL A 334 -15.66 -2.10 -19.61
N LEU A 335 -15.10 -0.94 -19.26
CA LEU A 335 -14.75 -0.62 -17.87
C LEU A 335 -15.88 0.23 -17.28
N ARG A 336 -16.68 -0.35 -16.39
CA ARG A 336 -17.76 0.33 -15.66
C ARG A 336 -17.21 1.16 -14.49
N LEU A 337 -16.26 2.04 -14.77
CA LEU A 337 -15.69 2.94 -13.78
C LEU A 337 -16.75 3.94 -13.32
N LYS A 338 -16.74 4.27 -12.02
CA LYS A 338 -17.49 5.44 -11.54
C LYS A 338 -16.98 6.69 -12.26
N PRO A 339 -17.85 7.64 -12.68
CA PRO A 339 -17.42 8.82 -13.41
C PRO A 339 -16.26 9.59 -12.74
N ALA A 340 -16.31 9.74 -11.41
CA ALA A 340 -15.25 10.40 -10.63
C ALA A 340 -13.86 9.73 -10.71
N LEU A 341 -13.78 8.47 -11.15
CA LEU A 341 -12.56 7.69 -11.33
C LEU A 341 -12.14 7.53 -12.80
N ALA A 342 -13.01 7.89 -13.76
CA ALA A 342 -12.71 7.73 -15.17
C ALA A 342 -11.49 8.60 -15.57
N PRO A 343 -10.46 8.03 -16.24
CA PRO A 343 -9.31 8.79 -16.72
C PRO A 343 -9.69 10.01 -17.57
N PHE A 344 -10.73 9.84 -18.40
CA PHE A 344 -11.34 10.89 -19.19
C PHE A 344 -12.83 10.96 -18.87
N GLN A 345 -13.34 12.17 -18.66
CA GLN A 345 -14.75 12.41 -18.33
C GLN A 345 -15.64 12.42 -19.57
N ALA A 346 -15.10 12.85 -20.71
CA ALA A 346 -15.78 12.88 -21.99
C ALA A 346 -14.77 12.62 -23.11
N ALA A 347 -15.29 12.17 -24.26
CA ALA A 347 -14.53 12.07 -25.50
C ALA A 347 -15.36 12.70 -26.62
N VAL A 348 -14.75 13.61 -27.38
CA VAL A 348 -15.39 14.31 -28.50
C VAL A 348 -14.83 13.73 -29.79
N PHE A 349 -15.70 13.16 -30.63
CA PHE A 349 -15.32 12.55 -31.88
C PHE A 349 -16.03 13.23 -33.05
N PRO A 350 -15.30 13.74 -34.05
CA PRO A 350 -15.94 14.21 -35.27
C PRO A 350 -16.51 13.02 -36.03
N LEU A 351 -17.73 13.15 -36.56
CA LEU A 351 -18.37 12.08 -37.33
C LEU A 351 -17.58 11.78 -38.62
N VAL A 352 -17.03 12.82 -39.26
CA VAL A 352 -16.17 12.71 -40.44
C VAL A 352 -14.96 13.64 -40.33
N LYS A 353 -13.87 13.33 -41.05
CA LYS A 353 -12.63 14.13 -41.08
C LYS A 353 -12.66 15.30 -42.08
N LYS A 354 -13.85 15.82 -42.41
CA LYS A 354 -14.06 16.86 -43.44
C LYS A 354 -15.03 17.92 -42.93
N ASP A 355 -15.27 18.93 -43.76
CA ASP A 355 -16.29 19.97 -43.56
C ASP A 355 -16.12 20.76 -42.25
N GLY A 356 -14.88 20.93 -41.79
CA GLY A 356 -14.59 21.65 -40.56
C GLY A 356 -14.94 20.90 -39.26
N MET A 357 -15.40 19.64 -39.33
CA MET A 357 -15.81 18.89 -38.15
C MET A 357 -14.68 18.60 -37.15
N PRO A 358 -13.44 18.28 -37.59
CA PRO A 358 -12.31 18.17 -36.67
C PRO A 358 -12.08 19.45 -35.86
N GLU A 359 -12.07 20.61 -36.53
CA GLU A 359 -11.85 21.91 -35.91
C GLU A 359 -12.97 22.28 -34.92
N ILE A 360 -14.21 21.86 -35.18
CA ILE A 360 -15.33 22.02 -34.24
C ILE A 360 -15.14 21.09 -33.03
N SER A 361 -14.72 19.85 -33.24
CA SER A 361 -14.49 18.89 -32.15
C SER A 361 -13.36 19.34 -31.23
N GLU A 362 -12.28 19.88 -31.79
CA GLU A 362 -11.18 20.48 -31.02
C GLU A 362 -11.68 21.66 -30.17
N LYS A 363 -12.44 22.59 -30.76
CA LYS A 363 -13.03 23.74 -30.03
C LYS A 363 -14.03 23.35 -28.93
N LEU A 364 -14.64 22.17 -29.01
CA LEU A 364 -15.55 21.66 -27.97
C LEU A 364 -14.80 20.92 -26.85
N ALA A 365 -13.58 20.46 -27.12
CA ALA A 365 -12.75 19.76 -26.16
C ALA A 365 -11.93 20.72 -25.29
N ASP A 366 -11.55 21.88 -25.85
CA ASP A 366 -10.97 23.04 -25.14
C ASP A 366 -11.99 23.71 -24.21
#